data_AF-A0A8T2A6I5-F1
#
_entry.id   AF-A0A8T2A6I5-F1
#
_cell.length_a   1.000
_cell.length_b   1.000
_cell.length_c   1.000
_cell.angle_alpha   90.00
_cell.angle_beta   90.00
_cell.angle_gamma   90.00
#
_symmetry.space_group_name_H-M   'P 1'
#
loop_
_entity.id
_entity.type
_entity.pdbx_description
1 polymer ?
#
loop_
_entity_poly.entity_id
_entity_poly.type
_entity_poly.pdbx_seq_one_letter_code
_entity_poly.pdbx_strand_id
1 'polypeptide(L)'
;MATHSLSFFFRVLLLLFLTLSERSKGQGVGINYGQIANNLPSPARVAVLLRSLNITRVKLYDADPNVLFSFSNSQVDFMIGLGNEYLQNMSTDPTKAQDWLQQRLEPHISKTRITSIVVGNEIFKTNDHVLIENLLPAMKSVYAALTNLGLEKQVTVTSAHSLDILSTSYPPSSGSFKEEFIQYLQPLLDFHSQIKSPFLINAYPFFAYKDSPKEVPLEYVLFQPNQGMVDPNTNLHYDNMLFAQVDALYSAIKTLGHTDIEVRISETGWPSKGDENEIGASPENAALYNGNLLKLIQQRKGTPAKQSVPIDVYVFALFNENLKPGPVSERNYGLFYPDGKPVYNVGMQGYLPDIIYTSRATTIKILNLWRAVMGLAVAWFTLDMGVKMRMR
;
A
#
# COMPACT_ATOMS: atom_id res chain seq x y z
N MET A 1 32.51 42.54 7.14
CA MET A 1 31.74 42.14 5.94
C MET A 1 31.69 40.62 5.73
N ALA A 2 32.73 39.84 6.04
CA ALA A 2 32.73 38.38 5.85
C ALA A 2 31.78 37.57 6.77
N THR A 3 31.53 38.03 8.00
CA THR A 3 30.70 37.32 9.00
C THR A 3 29.19 37.37 8.69
N HIS A 4 28.71 38.44 8.07
CA HIS A 4 27.31 38.57 7.66
C HIS A 4 26.96 37.69 6.45
N SER A 5 27.92 37.48 5.55
CA SER A 5 27.73 36.60 4.37
C SER A 5 27.62 35.12 4.77
N LEU A 6 28.41 34.67 5.75
CA LEU A 6 28.36 33.29 6.23
C LEU A 6 27.05 32.96 6.97
N SER A 7 26.53 33.91 7.76
CA SER A 7 25.25 33.77 8.46
C SER A 7 24.06 33.72 7.49
N PHE A 8 24.11 34.51 6.41
CA PHE A 8 23.09 34.47 5.36
C PHE A 8 23.10 33.14 4.61
N PHE A 9 24.27 32.62 4.23
CA PHE A 9 24.41 31.30 3.61
C PHE A 9 23.88 30.18 4.49
N PHE A 10 24.16 30.21 5.80
CA PHE A 10 23.68 29.17 6.73
C PHE A 10 22.15 29.21 6.90
N ARG A 11 21.54 30.41 6.92
CA ARG A 11 20.08 30.57 6.98
C ARG A 11 19.39 30.12 5.69
N VAL A 12 19.98 30.42 4.53
CA VAL A 12 19.49 29.96 3.22
C VAL A 12 19.60 28.43 3.11
N LEU A 13 20.70 27.84 3.56
CA LEU A 13 20.88 26.38 3.60
C LEU A 13 19.88 25.71 4.56
N LEU A 14 19.65 26.30 5.75
CA LEU A 14 18.67 25.80 6.72
C LEU A 14 17.23 25.92 6.18
N LEU A 15 16.91 27.01 5.49
CA LEU A 15 15.62 27.18 4.81
C LEU A 15 15.46 26.19 3.65
N LEU A 16 16.51 25.92 2.86
CA LEU A 16 16.52 24.88 1.82
C LEU A 16 16.31 23.48 2.42
N PHE A 17 16.96 23.16 3.55
CA PHE A 17 16.76 21.90 4.28
C PHE A 17 15.35 21.78 4.90
N LEU A 18 14.77 22.88 5.38
CA LEU A 18 13.40 22.92 5.90
C LEU A 18 12.36 22.79 4.77
N THR A 19 12.61 23.38 3.59
CA THR A 19 11.74 23.21 2.41
C THR A 19 11.86 21.83 1.76
N LEU A 20 12.98 21.13 1.95
CA LEU A 20 13.17 19.74 1.48
C LEU A 20 12.59 18.70 2.46
N SER A 21 12.15 19.11 3.65
CA SER A 21 11.65 18.21 4.69
C SER A 21 10.13 18.22 4.85
N GLU A 22 9.39 18.93 4.01
CA GLU A 22 7.95 18.71 3.86
C GLU A 22 7.67 17.66 2.79
N ARG A 23 8.10 16.42 3.06
CA ARG A 23 7.45 15.27 2.44
C ARG A 23 6.11 15.10 3.14
N SER A 24 5.14 15.89 2.72
CA SER A 24 3.71 15.67 2.93
C SER A 24 3.36 14.20 3.19
N LYS A 25 2.77 13.94 4.36
CA LYS A 25 2.20 12.64 4.70
C LYS A 25 1.19 12.26 3.62
N GLY A 26 1.31 11.04 3.07
CA GLY A 26 0.37 10.51 2.05
C GLY A 26 0.75 10.72 0.58
N GLN A 27 1.83 11.44 0.24
CA GLN A 27 2.17 11.68 -1.17
C GLN A 27 3.05 10.58 -1.77
N GLY A 28 2.52 9.86 -2.76
CA GLY A 28 3.23 8.84 -3.54
C GLY A 28 2.37 7.62 -3.84
N VAL A 29 2.86 6.75 -4.71
CA VAL A 29 2.21 5.49 -5.05
C VAL A 29 2.24 4.56 -3.83
N GLY A 30 1.08 4.14 -3.35
CA GLY A 30 0.97 2.99 -2.44
C GLY A 30 1.01 1.68 -3.22
N ILE A 31 1.52 0.62 -2.61
CA ILE A 31 1.45 -0.72 -3.18
C ILE A 31 1.00 -1.75 -2.15
N ASN A 32 0.16 -2.68 -2.59
CA ASN A 32 -0.20 -3.85 -1.80
C ASN A 32 0.93 -4.88 -1.90
N TYR A 33 1.49 -5.26 -0.75
CA TYR A 33 2.47 -6.33 -0.66
C TYR A 33 1.78 -7.59 -0.14
N GLY A 34 1.12 -8.30 -1.05
CA GLY A 34 0.52 -9.61 -0.78
C GLY A 34 1.58 -10.70 -0.60
N GLN A 35 1.26 -11.67 0.26
CA GLN A 35 2.16 -12.74 0.68
C GLN A 35 1.56 -14.14 0.49
N ILE A 36 0.46 -14.29 -0.24
CA ILE A 36 -0.16 -15.60 -0.51
C ILE A 36 0.59 -16.29 -1.66
N ALA A 37 1.85 -16.64 -1.40
CA ALA A 37 2.74 -17.31 -2.33
C ALA A 37 3.88 -18.04 -1.60
N ASN A 38 4.49 -19.02 -2.26
CA ASN A 38 5.60 -19.81 -1.69
C ASN A 38 6.97 -19.54 -2.36
N ASN A 39 7.04 -18.55 -3.26
CA ASN A 39 8.22 -18.27 -4.07
C ASN A 39 8.65 -16.79 -4.03
N LEU A 40 8.11 -15.99 -3.11
CA LEU A 40 8.42 -14.56 -2.99
C LEU A 40 9.86 -14.33 -2.46
N PRO A 41 10.49 -13.18 -2.81
CA PRO A 41 11.72 -12.76 -2.18
C PRO A 41 11.54 -12.55 -0.67
N SER A 42 12.62 -12.72 0.08
CA SER A 42 12.64 -12.34 1.51
C SER A 42 12.27 -10.86 1.71
N PRO A 43 11.61 -10.48 2.82
CA PRO A 43 11.21 -9.09 3.05
C PRO A 43 12.35 -8.07 2.99
N ALA A 44 13.57 -8.43 3.40
CA ALA A 44 14.75 -7.55 3.27
C ALA A 44 15.10 -7.21 1.80
N ARG A 45 14.97 -8.18 0.88
CA ARG A 45 15.15 -7.94 -0.55
C ARG A 45 14.03 -7.08 -1.11
N VAL A 46 12.80 -7.30 -0.65
CA VAL A 46 11.63 -6.47 -1.01
C VAL A 46 11.82 -5.02 -0.54
N ALA A 47 12.39 -4.80 0.64
CA ALA A 47 12.71 -3.44 1.12
C ALA A 47 13.68 -2.70 0.20
N VAL A 48 14.68 -3.40 -0.35
CA VAL A 48 15.59 -2.82 -1.35
C VAL A 48 14.87 -2.54 -2.66
N LEU A 49 14.03 -3.48 -3.14
CA LEU A 49 13.23 -3.29 -4.34
C LEU A 49 12.34 -2.05 -4.24
N LEU A 50 11.54 -1.93 -3.18
CA LEU A 50 10.64 -0.78 -3.00
C LEU A 50 11.39 0.54 -2.91
N ARG A 51 12.57 0.55 -2.25
CA ARG A 51 13.44 1.72 -2.23
C ARG A 51 13.92 2.10 -3.64
N SER A 52 14.32 1.13 -4.45
CA SER A 52 14.75 1.39 -5.83
C SER A 52 13.62 1.92 -6.72
N LEU A 53 12.37 1.56 -6.40
CA LEU A 53 11.17 2.02 -7.09
C LEU A 53 10.63 3.35 -6.56
N ASN A 54 11.26 3.94 -5.53
CA ASN A 54 10.76 5.11 -4.81
C ASN A 54 9.34 4.91 -4.23
N ILE A 55 8.97 3.68 -3.91
CA ILE A 55 7.70 3.37 -3.25
C ILE A 55 7.89 3.54 -1.74
N THR A 56 7.12 4.43 -1.15
CA THR A 56 7.22 4.80 0.27
C THR A 56 5.98 4.46 1.08
N ARG A 57 5.01 3.74 0.48
CA ARG A 57 3.74 3.38 1.10
C ARG A 57 3.41 1.93 0.78
N VAL A 58 3.18 1.12 1.80
CA VAL A 58 2.88 -0.31 1.66
C VAL A 58 1.65 -0.66 2.47
N LYS A 59 0.75 -1.44 1.87
CA LYS A 59 -0.35 -2.10 2.57
C LYS A 59 -0.03 -3.59 2.68
N LEU A 60 -0.06 -4.10 3.91
CA LEU A 60 -0.02 -5.52 4.25
C LEU A 60 -1.42 -5.99 4.63
N TYR A 61 -1.70 -7.27 4.37
CA TYR A 61 -2.97 -7.91 4.75
C TYR A 61 -2.92 -8.52 6.15
N ASP A 62 -1.76 -8.46 6.79
CA ASP A 62 -1.49 -8.91 8.14
C ASP A 62 -0.56 -7.90 8.86
N ALA A 63 0.03 -8.35 9.98
CA ALA A 63 1.09 -7.67 10.69
C ALA A 63 2.34 -8.57 10.82
N ASP A 64 2.87 -9.07 9.70
CA ASP A 64 4.05 -9.94 9.69
C ASP A 64 5.27 -9.24 10.34
N PRO A 65 5.76 -9.74 11.49
CA PRO A 65 6.87 -9.12 12.20
C PRO A 65 8.18 -9.17 11.40
N ASN A 66 8.36 -10.16 10.50
CA ASN A 66 9.56 -10.26 9.67
C ASN A 66 9.60 -9.14 8.63
N VAL A 67 8.45 -8.81 8.05
CA VAL A 67 8.31 -7.69 7.13
C VAL A 67 8.53 -6.39 7.89
N LEU A 68 7.78 -6.14 8.95
CA LEU A 68 7.89 -4.90 9.73
C LEU A 68 9.30 -4.68 10.27
N PHE A 69 9.99 -5.74 10.71
CA PHE A 69 11.39 -5.67 11.12
C PHE A 69 12.32 -5.33 9.96
N SER A 70 12.17 -5.98 8.80
CA SER A 70 13.04 -5.77 7.62
C SER A 70 12.96 -4.35 7.07
N PHE A 71 11.87 -3.64 7.34
CA PHE A 71 11.65 -2.24 6.95
C PHE A 71 11.98 -1.23 8.06
N SER A 72 12.63 -1.65 9.15
CA SER A 72 13.08 -0.75 10.22
C SER A 72 13.93 0.40 9.65
N ASN A 73 13.59 1.64 10.03
CA ASN A 73 14.24 2.87 9.60
C ASN A 73 14.21 3.13 8.07
N SER A 74 13.33 2.45 7.32
CA SER A 74 13.23 2.59 5.86
C SER A 74 12.49 3.85 5.39
N GLN A 75 11.80 4.55 6.30
CA GLN A 75 10.88 5.66 6.01
C GLN A 75 9.64 5.26 5.18
N VAL A 76 9.37 3.97 4.99
CA VAL A 76 8.14 3.47 4.35
C VAL A 76 7.00 3.52 5.35
N ASP A 77 5.88 4.13 4.95
CA ASP A 77 4.63 4.14 5.69
C ASP A 77 3.86 2.82 5.45
N PHE A 78 3.41 2.18 6.52
CA PHE A 78 2.69 0.90 6.50
C PHE A 78 1.24 1.05 6.95
N MET A 79 0.32 0.55 6.12
CA MET A 79 -0.99 0.07 6.57
C MET A 79 -0.87 -1.43 6.84
N ILE A 80 -1.21 -1.87 8.04
CA ILE A 80 -1.20 -3.30 8.42
C ILE A 80 -2.62 -3.83 8.56
N GLY A 81 -2.82 -5.09 8.21
CA GLY A 81 -4.12 -5.75 8.28
C GLY A 81 -4.34 -6.45 9.61
N LEU A 82 -5.56 -6.33 10.13
CA LEU A 82 -6.11 -7.24 11.13
C LEU A 82 -7.13 -8.12 10.43
N GLY A 83 -6.80 -9.40 10.29
CA GLY A 83 -7.55 -10.37 9.50
C GLY A 83 -8.99 -10.58 9.98
N ASN A 84 -9.86 -11.03 9.06
CA ASN A 84 -11.29 -11.23 9.31
C ASN A 84 -11.55 -12.22 10.47
N GLU A 85 -10.67 -13.21 10.64
CA GLU A 85 -10.72 -14.22 11.69
C GLU A 85 -10.60 -13.65 13.11
N TYR A 86 -10.10 -12.42 13.27
CA TYR A 86 -9.97 -11.78 14.57
C TYR A 86 -11.23 -11.02 14.99
N LEU A 87 -12.14 -10.68 14.06
CA LEU A 87 -13.24 -9.74 14.34
C LEU A 87 -14.09 -10.15 15.53
N GLN A 88 -14.50 -11.42 15.61
CA GLN A 88 -15.34 -11.92 16.70
C GLN A 88 -14.64 -11.86 18.07
N ASN A 89 -13.34 -12.15 18.13
CA ASN A 89 -12.60 -12.10 19.39
C ASN A 89 -12.34 -10.65 19.83
N MET A 90 -12.05 -9.76 18.87
CA MET A 90 -11.84 -8.34 19.14
C MET A 90 -13.12 -7.62 19.56
N SER A 91 -14.27 -8.05 19.04
CA SER A 91 -15.56 -7.47 19.40
C SER A 91 -16.05 -7.88 20.79
N THR A 92 -15.79 -9.13 21.19
CA THR A 92 -16.33 -9.70 22.43
C THR A 92 -15.43 -9.48 23.65
N ASP A 93 -14.12 -9.35 23.44
CA ASP A 93 -13.14 -9.16 24.51
C ASP A 93 -12.13 -8.06 24.13
N PRO A 94 -12.28 -6.83 24.67
CA PRO A 94 -11.37 -5.72 24.41
C PRO A 94 -9.91 -6.00 24.77
N THR A 95 -9.63 -6.95 25.67
CA THR A 95 -8.26 -7.33 26.01
C THR A 95 -7.53 -7.97 24.82
N LYS A 96 -8.27 -8.62 23.90
CA LYS A 96 -7.69 -9.19 22.68
C LYS A 96 -7.09 -8.13 21.75
N ALA A 97 -7.71 -6.96 21.68
CA ALA A 97 -7.17 -5.85 20.90
C ALA A 97 -5.89 -5.32 21.54
N GLN A 98 -5.87 -5.20 22.86
CA GLN A 98 -4.67 -4.78 23.62
C GLN A 98 -3.51 -5.77 23.42
N ASP A 99 -3.76 -7.07 23.60
CA ASP A 99 -2.77 -8.13 23.41
C ASP A 99 -2.22 -8.13 21.98
N TRP A 100 -3.10 -7.97 20.99
CA TRP A 100 -2.69 -7.94 19.58
C TRP A 100 -1.79 -6.74 19.28
N LEU A 101 -2.12 -5.54 19.79
CA LEU A 101 -1.25 -4.36 19.61
C LEU A 101 0.11 -4.53 20.30
N GLN A 102 0.12 -5.05 21.53
CA GLN A 102 1.36 -5.32 22.26
C GLN A 102 2.26 -6.33 21.53
N GLN A 103 1.66 -7.34 20.90
CA GLN A 103 2.41 -8.38 20.20
C GLN A 103 2.83 -7.98 18.79
N ARG A 104 1.97 -7.26 18.06
CA ARG A 104 2.13 -7.03 16.60
C ARG A 104 2.55 -5.62 16.24
N LEU A 105 2.22 -4.62 17.06
CA LEU A 105 2.48 -3.21 16.78
C LEU A 105 3.67 -2.68 17.60
N GLU A 106 3.61 -2.80 18.92
CA GLU A 106 4.58 -2.19 19.85
C GLU A 106 6.06 -2.52 19.56
N PRO A 107 6.44 -3.77 19.21
CA PRO A 107 7.84 -4.10 18.94
C PRO A 107 8.43 -3.36 17.74
N HIS A 108 7.57 -2.85 16.84
CA HIS A 108 7.97 -2.28 15.55
C HIS A 108 7.74 -0.77 15.45
N ILE A 109 6.74 -0.23 16.15
CA ILE A 109 6.23 1.14 15.95
C ILE A 109 7.27 2.26 16.16
N SER A 110 8.33 1.99 16.91
CA SER A 110 9.43 2.95 17.15
C SER A 110 10.42 3.08 16.00
N LYS A 111 10.52 2.06 15.13
CA LYS A 111 11.49 2.00 14.01
C LYS A 111 10.82 1.89 12.65
N THR A 112 9.60 1.38 12.60
CA THR A 112 8.82 1.18 11.37
C THR A 112 7.59 2.08 11.44
N ARG A 113 7.36 2.86 10.38
CA ARG A 113 6.29 3.86 10.34
C ARG A 113 4.96 3.18 10.02
N ILE A 114 4.34 2.61 11.02
CA ILE A 114 2.99 2.05 10.88
C ILE A 114 2.00 3.20 11.10
N THR A 115 1.19 3.48 10.07
CA THR A 115 0.29 4.64 10.01
C THR A 115 -1.17 4.27 10.12
N SER A 116 -1.53 3.02 9.84
CA SER A 116 -2.92 2.58 9.94
C SER A 116 -3.05 1.09 10.24
N ILE A 117 -4.14 0.73 10.93
CA ILE A 117 -4.62 -0.65 11.06
C ILE A 117 -5.93 -0.75 10.26
N VAL A 118 -5.95 -1.65 9.28
CA VAL A 118 -7.11 -1.99 8.48
C VAL A 118 -7.78 -3.20 9.12
N VAL A 119 -8.91 -2.96 9.80
CA VAL A 119 -9.68 -3.97 10.53
C VAL A 119 -10.66 -4.63 9.57
N GLY A 120 -10.37 -5.88 9.22
CA GLY A 120 -11.13 -6.64 8.23
C GLY A 120 -10.91 -6.15 6.79
N ASN A 121 -11.23 -7.03 5.84
CA ASN A 121 -11.15 -6.78 4.41
C ASN A 121 -12.38 -7.36 3.70
N GLU A 122 -13.10 -6.50 2.98
CA GLU A 122 -14.31 -6.82 2.21
C GLU A 122 -15.42 -7.54 3.01
N ILE A 123 -15.59 -7.19 4.29
CA ILE A 123 -16.51 -7.89 5.20
C ILE A 123 -17.94 -7.98 4.67
N PHE A 124 -18.49 -6.89 4.14
CA PHE A 124 -19.85 -6.89 3.61
C PHE A 124 -20.03 -7.79 2.37
N LYS A 125 -18.95 -8.05 1.61
CA LYS A 125 -19.00 -8.94 0.44
C LYS A 125 -19.13 -10.41 0.84
N THR A 126 -18.70 -10.79 2.05
CA THR A 126 -18.81 -12.17 2.52
C THR A 126 -20.26 -12.58 2.75
N ASN A 127 -21.16 -11.61 2.98
CA ASN A 127 -22.54 -11.83 3.45
C ASN A 127 -22.62 -12.67 4.75
N ASP A 128 -21.52 -12.74 5.50
CA ASP A 128 -21.48 -13.41 6.80
C ASP A 128 -21.96 -12.43 7.87
N HIS A 129 -23.17 -12.66 8.37
CA HIS A 129 -23.78 -11.83 9.42
C HIS A 129 -22.90 -11.70 10.66
N VAL A 130 -22.20 -12.76 11.06
CA VAL A 130 -21.34 -12.73 12.24
C VAL A 130 -20.16 -11.78 11.98
N LEU A 131 -19.53 -11.85 10.81
CA LEU A 131 -18.42 -10.94 10.50
C LEU A 131 -18.90 -9.48 10.38
N ILE A 132 -20.06 -9.25 9.75
CA ILE A 132 -20.64 -7.90 9.57
C ILE A 132 -20.98 -7.26 10.92
N GLU A 133 -21.67 -7.99 11.81
CA GLU A 133 -22.05 -7.51 13.15
C GLU A 133 -20.82 -7.20 14.02
N ASN A 134 -19.74 -7.94 13.85
CA ASN A 134 -18.53 -7.80 14.66
C ASN A 134 -17.53 -6.75 14.15
N LEU A 135 -17.69 -6.23 12.92
CA LEU A 135 -16.73 -5.29 12.33
C LEU A 135 -16.59 -4.00 13.15
N LEU A 136 -17.69 -3.27 13.37
CA LEU A 136 -17.63 -2.00 14.08
C LEU A 136 -17.20 -2.15 15.55
N PRO A 137 -17.72 -3.13 16.33
CA PRO A 137 -17.20 -3.41 17.66
C PRO A 137 -15.69 -3.71 17.68
N ALA A 138 -15.18 -4.52 16.74
CA ALA A 138 -13.75 -4.80 16.65
C ALA A 138 -12.93 -3.52 16.36
N MET A 139 -13.39 -2.67 15.44
CA MET A 139 -12.75 -1.38 15.16
C MET A 139 -12.70 -0.49 16.41
N LYS A 140 -13.79 -0.42 17.18
CA LYS A 140 -13.84 0.34 18.43
C LYS A 140 -12.87 -0.22 19.47
N SER A 141 -12.77 -1.55 19.62
CA SER A 141 -11.80 -2.18 20.52
C SER A 141 -10.35 -1.86 20.15
N VAL A 142 -10.00 -1.92 18.86
CA VAL A 142 -8.66 -1.55 18.38
C VAL A 142 -8.36 -0.08 18.63
N TYR A 143 -9.31 0.82 18.35
CA TYR A 143 -9.15 2.25 18.60
C TYR A 143 -8.99 2.58 20.09
N ALA A 144 -9.78 1.92 20.96
CA ALA A 144 -9.65 2.07 22.41
C ALA A 144 -8.27 1.59 22.90
N ALA A 145 -7.80 0.45 22.40
CA ALA A 145 -6.49 -0.08 22.76
C ALA A 145 -5.34 0.83 22.26
N LEU A 146 -5.45 1.42 21.07
CA LEU A 146 -4.50 2.45 20.60
C LEU A 146 -4.52 3.69 21.50
N THR A 147 -5.70 4.12 21.93
CA THR A 147 -5.86 5.27 22.84
C THR A 147 -5.20 4.99 24.20
N ASN A 148 -5.35 3.78 24.73
CA ASN A 148 -4.69 3.36 25.98
C ASN A 148 -3.17 3.39 25.88
N LEU A 149 -2.63 3.14 24.68
CA LEU A 149 -1.19 3.21 24.38
C LEU A 149 -0.71 4.62 24.01
N GLY A 150 -1.61 5.61 23.89
CA GLY A 150 -1.30 6.96 23.42
C GLY A 150 -0.88 7.01 21.93
N LEU A 151 -1.31 6.04 21.14
CA LEU A 151 -0.96 5.87 19.73
C LEU A 151 -2.06 6.29 18.76
N GLU A 152 -3.22 6.73 19.25
CA GLU A 152 -4.42 7.06 18.45
C GLU A 152 -4.20 8.21 17.44
N LYS A 153 -3.23 9.09 17.73
CA LYS A 153 -2.82 10.18 16.82
C LYS A 153 -1.78 9.75 15.79
N GLN A 154 -1.11 8.63 16.01
CA GLN A 154 -0.07 8.10 15.13
C GLN A 154 -0.64 7.03 14.18
N VAL A 155 -1.53 6.17 14.68
CA VAL A 155 -2.06 5.01 13.97
C VAL A 155 -3.57 5.17 13.81
N THR A 156 -4.02 5.33 12.58
CA THR A 156 -5.45 5.43 12.27
C THR A 156 -6.10 4.04 12.20
N VAL A 157 -7.33 3.91 12.71
CA VAL A 157 -8.16 2.70 12.52
C VAL A 157 -9.12 2.91 11.36
N THR A 158 -9.20 1.95 10.45
CA THR A 158 -10.12 1.97 9.31
C THR A 158 -10.49 0.53 8.89
N SER A 159 -11.32 0.37 7.87
CA SER A 159 -11.68 -0.92 7.25
C SER A 159 -11.71 -0.76 5.74
N ALA A 160 -11.44 -1.84 5.00
CA ALA A 160 -11.45 -1.87 3.54
C ALA A 160 -12.67 -2.61 3.00
N HIS A 161 -13.35 -2.02 2.03
CA HIS A 161 -14.61 -2.52 1.51
C HIS A 161 -14.56 -2.79 -0.01
N SER A 162 -15.29 -3.80 -0.48
CA SER A 162 -15.54 -4.01 -1.91
C SER A 162 -16.57 -2.99 -2.41
N LEU A 163 -16.54 -2.64 -3.70
CA LEU A 163 -17.62 -1.86 -4.33
C LEU A 163 -18.97 -2.59 -4.32
N ASP A 164 -19.00 -3.90 -4.04
CA ASP A 164 -20.22 -4.70 -3.88
C ASP A 164 -21.10 -4.25 -2.70
N ILE A 165 -20.64 -3.31 -1.88
CA ILE A 165 -21.45 -2.64 -0.85
C ILE A 165 -22.50 -1.69 -1.44
N LEU A 166 -22.32 -1.27 -2.70
CA LEU A 166 -23.23 -0.36 -3.39
C LEU A 166 -24.38 -1.14 -4.04
N SER A 167 -25.58 -0.55 -3.99
CA SER A 167 -26.74 -0.99 -4.76
C SER A 167 -26.80 -0.27 -6.09
N THR A 168 -26.69 1.07 -6.05
CA THR A 168 -26.61 1.92 -7.23
C THR A 168 -25.23 2.54 -7.31
N SER A 169 -24.64 2.55 -8.50
CA SER A 169 -23.37 3.24 -8.80
C SER A 169 -23.39 4.02 -10.12
N TYR A 170 -24.48 3.92 -10.89
CA TYR A 170 -24.69 4.67 -12.12
C TYR A 170 -26.07 5.38 -12.14
N PRO A 171 -26.12 6.69 -12.44
CA PRO A 171 -24.97 7.58 -12.56
C PRO A 171 -24.28 7.80 -11.19
N PRO A 172 -23.01 8.25 -11.14
CA PRO A 172 -22.26 8.40 -9.88
C PRO A 172 -22.98 9.22 -8.82
N SER A 173 -23.66 10.31 -9.18
CA SER A 173 -24.44 11.14 -8.26
C SER A 173 -25.62 10.42 -7.58
N SER A 174 -26.05 9.28 -8.11
CA SER A 174 -27.10 8.43 -7.55
C SER A 174 -26.54 7.27 -6.71
N GLY A 175 -25.24 7.28 -6.43
CA GLY A 175 -24.59 6.25 -5.63
C GLY A 175 -25.30 6.00 -4.30
N SER A 176 -25.61 4.74 -3.99
CA SER A 176 -26.27 4.35 -2.74
C SER A 176 -25.76 3.00 -2.25
N PHE A 177 -25.70 2.84 -0.93
CA PHE A 177 -25.43 1.55 -0.31
C PHE A 177 -26.62 0.59 -0.47
N LYS A 178 -26.32 -0.71 -0.41
CA LYS A 178 -27.34 -1.76 -0.28
C LYS A 178 -28.13 -1.59 1.02
N GLU A 179 -29.45 -1.71 0.92
CA GLU A 179 -30.39 -1.40 2.00
C GLU A 179 -30.14 -2.29 3.23
N GLU A 180 -29.85 -3.58 2.99
CA GLU A 180 -29.55 -4.56 4.03
C GLU A 180 -28.32 -4.21 4.89
N PHE A 181 -27.42 -3.38 4.36
CA PHE A 181 -26.19 -2.97 5.04
C PHE A 181 -26.32 -1.62 5.74
N ILE A 182 -27.36 -0.82 5.49
CA ILE A 182 -27.51 0.54 6.04
C ILE A 182 -27.43 0.54 7.57
N GLN A 183 -28.08 -0.43 8.24
CA GLN A 183 -28.08 -0.54 9.70
C GLN A 183 -26.67 -0.72 10.31
N TYR A 184 -25.71 -1.25 9.53
CA TYR A 184 -24.32 -1.43 9.94
C TYR A 184 -23.43 -0.30 9.43
N LEU A 185 -23.70 0.21 8.23
CA LEU A 185 -22.91 1.26 7.59
C LEU A 185 -23.13 2.62 8.24
N GLN A 186 -24.35 2.99 8.64
CA GLN A 186 -24.60 4.25 9.33
C GLN A 186 -23.72 4.42 10.58
N PRO A 187 -23.75 3.52 11.58
CA PRO A 187 -22.90 3.66 12.77
C PRO A 187 -21.41 3.47 12.47
N LEU A 188 -21.05 2.77 11.38
CA LEU A 188 -19.66 2.67 10.92
C LEU A 188 -19.15 4.01 10.38
N LEU A 189 -19.94 4.70 9.56
CA LEU A 189 -19.63 6.03 9.07
C LEU A 189 -19.58 7.07 10.19
N ASP A 190 -20.52 7.01 11.15
CA ASP A 190 -20.47 7.84 12.36
C ASP A 190 -19.14 7.67 13.09
N PHE A 191 -18.65 6.44 13.20
CA PHE A 191 -17.37 6.16 13.82
C PHE A 191 -16.18 6.70 13.00
N HIS A 192 -16.17 6.50 11.68
CA HIS A 192 -15.16 7.10 10.79
C HIS A 192 -15.09 8.62 10.93
N SER A 193 -16.25 9.29 10.92
CA SER A 193 -16.35 10.74 11.14
C SER A 193 -15.79 11.13 12.52
N GLN A 194 -16.19 10.41 13.58
CA GLN A 194 -15.77 10.70 14.96
C GLN A 194 -14.25 10.64 15.13
N ILE A 195 -13.60 9.61 14.58
CA ILE A 195 -12.15 9.42 14.70
C ILE A 195 -11.35 10.05 13.55
N LYS A 196 -12.03 10.72 12.62
CA LYS A 196 -11.46 11.36 11.42
C LYS A 196 -10.64 10.38 10.57
N SER A 197 -11.11 9.15 10.42
CA SER A 197 -10.45 8.14 9.61
C SER A 197 -11.03 8.06 8.21
N PRO A 198 -10.22 7.70 7.19
CA PRO A 198 -10.72 7.51 5.84
C PRO A 198 -11.58 6.26 5.75
N PHE A 199 -12.47 6.23 4.77
CA PHE A 199 -13.18 5.03 4.33
C PHE A 199 -12.39 4.39 3.17
N LEU A 200 -11.90 3.16 3.36
CA LEU A 200 -11.08 2.51 2.33
C LEU A 200 -11.95 1.68 1.39
N ILE A 201 -11.70 1.81 0.09
CA ILE A 201 -12.40 1.08 -0.96
C ILE A 201 -11.43 0.31 -1.85
N ASN A 202 -11.76 -0.95 -2.13
CA ASN A 202 -11.17 -1.78 -3.16
C ASN A 202 -11.98 -1.57 -4.45
N ALA A 203 -11.41 -0.81 -5.39
CA ALA A 203 -12.12 -0.33 -6.58
C ALA A 203 -11.45 -0.87 -7.86
N TYR A 204 -12.15 -1.74 -8.58
CA TYR A 204 -11.62 -2.43 -9.75
C TYR A 204 -12.52 -2.22 -10.97
N PRO A 205 -12.21 -1.27 -11.87
CA PRO A 205 -12.86 -1.14 -13.18
C PRO A 205 -12.80 -2.44 -14.01
N PHE A 206 -11.79 -3.28 -13.79
CA PHE A 206 -11.66 -4.59 -14.42
C PHE A 206 -12.93 -5.44 -14.31
N PHE A 207 -13.55 -5.53 -13.12
CA PHE A 207 -14.71 -6.40 -12.93
C PHE A 207 -15.93 -5.92 -13.72
N ALA A 208 -16.17 -4.61 -13.80
CA ALA A 208 -17.25 -4.06 -14.60
C ALA A 208 -17.07 -4.36 -16.11
N TYR A 209 -15.83 -4.24 -16.61
CA TYR A 209 -15.54 -4.60 -18.00
C TYR A 209 -15.66 -6.11 -18.23
N LYS A 210 -15.12 -6.93 -17.32
CA LYS A 210 -15.21 -8.39 -17.39
C LYS A 210 -16.65 -8.87 -17.48
N ASP A 211 -17.55 -8.28 -16.69
CA ASP A 211 -18.95 -8.70 -16.60
C ASP A 211 -19.82 -8.16 -17.74
N SER A 212 -19.44 -7.03 -18.37
CA SER A 212 -20.23 -6.38 -19.42
C SER A 212 -19.34 -5.73 -20.50
N PRO A 213 -18.52 -6.51 -21.23
CA PRO A 213 -17.52 -5.98 -22.16
C PRO A 213 -18.12 -5.36 -23.43
N LYS A 214 -19.42 -5.55 -23.67
CA LYS A 214 -20.15 -4.94 -24.81
C LYS A 214 -20.74 -3.57 -24.44
N GLU A 215 -21.06 -3.38 -23.17
CA GLU A 215 -21.68 -2.19 -22.62
C GLU A 215 -20.66 -1.22 -22.03
N VAL A 216 -19.56 -1.75 -21.46
CA VAL A 216 -18.48 -0.97 -20.85
C VAL A 216 -17.34 -0.79 -21.87
N PRO A 217 -17.06 0.43 -22.35
CA PRO A 217 -15.94 0.66 -23.28
C PRO A 217 -14.60 0.35 -22.61
N LEU A 218 -13.73 -0.38 -23.30
CA LEU A 218 -12.42 -0.76 -22.77
C LEU A 218 -11.55 0.48 -22.49
N GLU A 219 -11.63 1.49 -23.36
CA GLU A 219 -10.87 2.72 -23.22
C GLU A 219 -11.25 3.50 -21.95
N TYR A 220 -12.54 3.45 -21.55
CA TYR A 220 -13.07 4.11 -20.36
C TYR A 220 -12.53 3.49 -19.06
N VAL A 221 -12.31 2.18 -19.04
CA VAL A 221 -11.76 1.48 -17.87
C VAL A 221 -10.23 1.43 -17.85
N LEU A 222 -9.56 1.73 -18.98
CA LEU A 222 -8.09 1.78 -19.11
C LEU A 222 -7.49 3.20 -19.09
N PHE A 223 -8.29 4.23 -18.78
CA PHE A 223 -7.89 5.64 -18.81
C PHE A 223 -7.37 6.11 -20.19
N GLN A 224 -7.86 5.49 -21.27
CA GLN A 224 -7.51 5.87 -22.64
C GLN A 224 -8.47 6.97 -23.14
N PRO A 225 -8.10 7.74 -24.18
CA PRO A 225 -9.00 8.72 -24.77
C PRO A 225 -10.33 8.07 -25.19
N ASN A 226 -11.44 8.58 -24.65
CA ASN A 226 -12.80 8.08 -24.90
C ASN A 226 -13.82 9.21 -24.73
N GLN A 227 -15.10 8.96 -25.01
CA GLN A 227 -16.15 9.97 -24.86
C GLN A 227 -16.51 10.25 -23.39
N GLY A 228 -16.14 9.36 -22.48
CA GLY A 228 -16.53 9.37 -21.08
C GLY A 228 -18.04 9.21 -20.91
N MET A 229 -18.52 9.62 -19.75
CA MET A 229 -19.95 9.77 -19.47
C MET A 229 -20.20 11.10 -18.78
N VAL A 230 -21.36 11.71 -19.05
CA VAL A 230 -21.82 12.91 -18.34
C VAL A 230 -22.91 12.49 -17.38
N ASP A 231 -22.71 12.78 -16.10
CA ASP A 231 -23.68 12.49 -15.07
C ASP A 231 -24.92 13.38 -15.27
N PRO A 232 -26.11 12.82 -15.48
CA PRO A 232 -27.30 13.59 -15.87
C PRO A 232 -27.84 14.48 -14.75
N ASN A 233 -27.49 14.20 -13.49
CA ASN A 233 -28.00 14.97 -12.35
C ASN A 233 -27.08 16.12 -11.97
N THR A 234 -25.78 15.98 -12.22
CA THR A 234 -24.74 16.94 -11.80
C THR A 234 -24.01 17.62 -12.96
N ASN A 235 -24.17 17.11 -14.17
CA ASN A 235 -23.45 17.53 -15.38
C ASN A 235 -21.92 17.37 -15.27
N LEU A 236 -21.44 16.57 -14.32
CA LEU A 236 -20.03 16.23 -14.18
C LEU A 236 -19.63 15.22 -15.26
N HIS A 237 -18.53 15.48 -15.94
CA HIS A 237 -17.96 14.55 -16.93
C HIS A 237 -16.94 13.65 -16.26
N TYR A 238 -17.10 12.34 -16.45
CA TYR A 238 -16.17 11.31 -16.02
C TYR A 238 -15.52 10.72 -17.26
N ASP A 239 -14.22 10.93 -17.41
CA ASP A 239 -13.41 10.40 -18.51
C ASP A 239 -12.86 9.00 -18.21
N ASN A 240 -13.01 8.50 -16.99
CA ASN A 240 -12.62 7.16 -16.59
C ASN A 240 -13.53 6.57 -15.49
N MET A 241 -13.65 5.24 -15.46
CA MET A 241 -14.54 4.55 -14.53
C MET A 241 -14.08 4.63 -13.07
N LEU A 242 -12.78 4.67 -12.79
CA LEU A 242 -12.29 4.71 -11.40
C LEU A 242 -12.79 5.98 -10.68
N PHE A 243 -12.78 7.13 -11.36
CA PHE A 243 -13.37 8.36 -10.84
C PHE A 243 -14.87 8.23 -10.60
N ALA A 244 -15.61 7.62 -11.54
CA ALA A 244 -17.04 7.39 -11.39
C ALA A 244 -17.35 6.48 -10.19
N GLN A 245 -16.58 5.42 -9.96
CA GLN A 245 -16.73 4.51 -8.83
C GLN A 245 -16.49 5.20 -7.49
N VAL A 246 -15.44 6.04 -7.40
CA VAL A 246 -15.13 6.80 -6.19
C VAL A 246 -16.22 7.84 -5.89
N ASP A 247 -16.70 8.57 -6.89
CA ASP A 247 -17.75 9.58 -6.69
C ASP A 247 -19.13 8.96 -6.43
N ALA A 248 -19.40 7.75 -6.93
CA ALA A 248 -20.55 6.96 -6.51
C ALA A 248 -20.51 6.64 -5.02
N LEU A 249 -19.34 6.26 -4.50
CA LEU A 249 -19.18 6.01 -3.07
C LEU A 249 -19.30 7.29 -2.23
N TYR A 250 -18.72 8.41 -2.68
CA TYR A 250 -18.94 9.70 -2.01
C TYR A 250 -20.43 10.08 -1.97
N SER A 251 -21.16 9.81 -3.05
CA SER A 251 -22.61 10.06 -3.09
C SER A 251 -23.36 9.17 -2.10
N ALA A 252 -23.01 7.88 -2.01
CA ALA A 252 -23.59 6.95 -1.04
C ALA A 252 -23.29 7.33 0.42
N ILE A 253 -22.07 7.76 0.72
CA ILE A 253 -21.70 8.26 2.06
C ILE A 253 -22.50 9.52 2.41
N LYS A 254 -22.72 10.40 1.42
CA LYS A 254 -23.50 11.63 1.58
C LYS A 254 -24.98 11.37 1.86
N THR A 255 -25.58 10.32 1.29
CA THR A 255 -27.00 10.00 1.59
C THR A 255 -27.20 9.57 3.04
N LEU A 256 -26.15 9.04 3.68
CA LEU A 256 -26.13 8.72 5.12
C LEU A 256 -25.66 9.90 6.00
N GLY A 257 -25.60 11.12 5.46
CA GLY A 257 -25.37 12.35 6.23
C GLY A 257 -23.91 12.77 6.37
N HIS A 258 -22.96 12.03 5.79
CA HIS A 258 -21.53 12.33 5.93
C HIS A 258 -20.95 13.01 4.69
N THR A 259 -20.24 14.12 4.90
CA THR A 259 -19.53 14.85 3.82
C THR A 259 -18.06 15.10 4.14
N ASP A 260 -17.66 14.75 5.37
CA ASP A 260 -16.38 14.93 6.01
C ASP A 260 -15.46 13.71 5.89
N ILE A 261 -16.01 12.54 5.55
CA ILE A 261 -15.26 11.29 5.40
C ILE A 261 -14.55 11.27 4.04
N GLU A 262 -13.22 11.12 4.07
CA GLU A 262 -12.39 10.94 2.90
C GLU A 262 -12.45 9.50 2.41
N VAL A 263 -12.65 9.28 1.10
CA VAL A 263 -12.53 7.97 0.47
C VAL A 263 -11.11 7.79 -0.06
N ARG A 264 -10.47 6.67 0.27
CA ARG A 264 -9.16 6.27 -0.28
C ARG A 264 -9.24 4.90 -0.92
N ILE A 265 -8.50 4.71 -2.01
CA ILE A 265 -8.47 3.44 -2.74
C ILE A 265 -7.39 2.55 -2.09
N SER A 266 -7.82 1.55 -1.31
CA SER A 266 -6.91 0.57 -0.71
C SER A 266 -6.44 -0.50 -1.67
N GLU A 267 -7.19 -0.72 -2.76
CA GLU A 267 -6.79 -1.64 -3.81
C GLU A 267 -7.38 -1.22 -5.14
N THR A 268 -6.55 -1.28 -6.18
CA THR A 268 -6.99 -1.25 -7.56
C THR A 268 -5.88 -1.81 -8.45
N GLY A 269 -6.24 -2.50 -9.52
CA GLY A 269 -5.28 -3.14 -10.41
C GLY A 269 -5.97 -3.82 -11.57
N TRP A 270 -5.17 -4.46 -12.40
CA TRP A 270 -5.66 -5.19 -13.58
C TRP A 270 -4.82 -6.46 -13.77
N PRO A 271 -5.44 -7.64 -13.91
CA PRO A 271 -4.71 -8.90 -14.03
C PRO A 271 -4.08 -9.05 -15.42
N SER A 272 -2.84 -9.54 -15.47
CA SER A 272 -2.13 -9.79 -16.72
C SER A 272 -2.50 -11.10 -17.40
N LYS A 273 -3.31 -11.95 -16.73
CA LYS A 273 -3.77 -13.24 -17.24
C LYS A 273 -4.99 -13.65 -16.44
N GLY A 274 -6.01 -14.20 -17.10
CA GLY A 274 -7.20 -14.73 -16.46
C GLY A 274 -7.67 -16.04 -17.10
N ASP A 275 -8.77 -16.58 -16.58
CA ASP A 275 -9.52 -17.67 -17.20
C ASP A 275 -10.18 -17.21 -18.51
N GLU A 276 -10.71 -18.13 -19.31
CA GLU A 276 -11.31 -17.81 -20.62
C GLU A 276 -12.49 -16.82 -20.52
N ASN A 277 -13.21 -16.82 -19.40
CA ASN A 277 -14.32 -15.92 -19.12
C ASN A 277 -13.89 -14.62 -18.44
N GLU A 278 -12.60 -14.42 -18.16
CA GLU A 278 -12.06 -13.19 -17.57
C GLU A 278 -11.62 -12.20 -18.65
N ILE A 279 -12.61 -11.79 -19.46
CA ILE A 279 -12.41 -10.91 -20.61
C ILE A 279 -11.68 -9.63 -20.19
N GLY A 280 -10.65 -9.29 -20.96
CA GLY A 280 -9.80 -8.12 -20.71
C GLY A 280 -8.54 -8.41 -19.90
N ALA A 281 -8.39 -9.57 -19.26
CA ALA A 281 -7.16 -9.94 -18.55
C ALA A 281 -6.02 -10.27 -19.54
N SER A 282 -5.09 -9.33 -19.72
CA SER A 282 -3.92 -9.51 -20.59
C SER A 282 -2.74 -8.64 -20.12
N PRO A 283 -1.49 -8.97 -20.45
CA PRO A 283 -0.34 -8.13 -20.10
C PRO A 283 -0.44 -6.72 -20.69
N GLU A 284 -1.00 -6.57 -21.89
CA GLU A 284 -1.18 -5.29 -22.57
C GLU A 284 -2.17 -4.40 -21.80
N ASN A 285 -3.34 -4.93 -21.46
CA ASN A 285 -4.35 -4.17 -20.71
C ASN A 285 -3.87 -3.87 -19.28
N ALA A 286 -3.16 -4.80 -18.65
CA ALA A 286 -2.57 -4.56 -17.33
C ALA A 286 -1.51 -3.44 -17.38
N ALA A 287 -0.68 -3.40 -18.43
CA ALA A 287 0.29 -2.33 -18.65
C ALA A 287 -0.40 -0.97 -18.85
N LEU A 288 -1.48 -0.93 -19.64
CA LEU A 288 -2.25 0.29 -19.88
C LEU A 288 -2.92 0.79 -18.60
N TYR A 289 -3.63 -0.08 -17.88
CA TYR A 289 -4.32 0.28 -16.65
C TYR A 289 -3.35 0.79 -15.59
N ASN A 290 -2.38 -0.03 -15.18
CA ASN A 290 -1.46 0.32 -14.11
C ASN A 290 -0.53 1.47 -14.52
N GLY A 291 -0.05 1.50 -15.77
CA GLY A 291 0.77 2.60 -16.28
C GLY A 291 0.04 3.94 -16.28
N ASN A 292 -1.24 3.97 -16.68
CA ASN A 292 -2.03 5.20 -16.65
C ASN A 292 -2.47 5.59 -15.24
N LEU A 293 -2.79 4.62 -14.38
CA LEU A 293 -3.06 4.86 -12.96
C LEU A 293 -1.87 5.55 -12.28
N LEU A 294 -0.64 5.10 -12.55
CA LEU A 294 0.57 5.72 -12.00
C LEU A 294 0.73 7.17 -12.47
N LYS A 295 0.44 7.46 -13.74
CA LYS A 295 0.43 8.84 -14.26
C LYS A 295 -0.66 9.67 -13.57
N LEU A 296 -1.84 9.10 -13.35
CA LEU A 296 -2.96 9.77 -12.68
C LEU A 296 -2.60 10.17 -11.23
N ILE A 297 -1.96 9.27 -10.49
CA ILE A 297 -1.43 9.54 -9.14
C ILE A 297 -0.40 10.66 -9.16
N GLN A 298 0.52 10.65 -10.14
CA GLN A 298 1.53 11.71 -10.29
C GLN A 298 0.92 13.08 -10.63
N GLN A 299 -0.17 13.11 -11.39
CA GLN A 299 -0.90 14.36 -11.70
C GLN A 299 -1.62 14.95 -10.50
N ARG A 300 -1.77 14.19 -9.40
CA ARG A 300 -2.47 14.62 -8.17
C ARG A 300 -3.89 15.12 -8.45
N LYS A 301 -4.58 14.49 -9.40
CA LYS A 301 -5.96 14.83 -9.73
C LYS A 301 -6.92 14.24 -8.70
N GLY A 302 -7.88 15.03 -8.27
CA GLY A 302 -9.10 14.54 -7.66
C GLY A 302 -10.10 14.05 -8.70
N THR A 303 -11.20 13.48 -8.23
CA THR A 303 -12.35 13.10 -9.07
C THR A 303 -13.16 14.32 -9.49
N PRO A 304 -14.06 14.22 -10.48
CA PRO A 304 -14.93 15.32 -10.90
C PRO A 304 -15.73 15.96 -9.75
N ALA A 305 -16.25 15.18 -8.80
CA ALA A 305 -17.00 15.70 -7.65
C ALA A 305 -16.11 16.14 -6.47
N LYS A 306 -14.83 15.72 -6.42
CA LYS A 306 -13.87 16.05 -5.35
C LYS A 306 -12.52 16.51 -5.89
N GLN A 307 -12.52 17.54 -6.74
CA GLN A 307 -11.33 18.02 -7.46
C GLN A 307 -10.17 18.48 -6.55
N SER A 308 -10.48 18.99 -5.35
CA SER A 308 -9.48 19.51 -4.40
C SER A 308 -8.77 18.43 -3.59
N VAL A 309 -9.25 17.18 -3.64
CA VAL A 309 -8.68 16.04 -2.91
C VAL A 309 -8.11 15.07 -3.94
N PRO A 310 -6.77 15.03 -4.12
CA PRO A 310 -6.14 14.05 -5.00
C PRO A 310 -6.53 12.62 -4.63
N ILE A 311 -6.65 11.74 -5.61
CA ILE A 311 -6.85 10.32 -5.33
C ILE A 311 -5.67 9.76 -4.52
N ASP A 312 -5.99 9.01 -3.47
CA ASP A 312 -5.04 8.26 -2.66
C ASP A 312 -5.20 6.78 -2.99
N VAL A 313 -4.13 6.13 -3.50
CA VAL A 313 -4.22 4.80 -4.11
C VAL A 313 -3.11 3.86 -3.63
N TYR A 314 -3.52 2.63 -3.34
CA TYR A 314 -2.64 1.47 -3.24
C TYR A 314 -2.86 0.53 -4.44
N VAL A 315 -1.84 0.40 -5.29
CA VAL A 315 -1.86 -0.49 -6.46
C VAL A 315 -1.86 -1.95 -6.00
N PHE A 316 -2.75 -2.75 -6.54
CA PHE A 316 -2.83 -4.19 -6.33
C PHE A 316 -2.26 -4.93 -7.55
N ALA A 317 -1.13 -5.64 -7.45
CA ALA A 317 -0.25 -5.80 -6.29
C ALA A 317 1.24 -5.83 -6.68
N LEU A 318 2.14 -5.88 -5.69
CA LEU A 318 3.58 -5.90 -5.93
C LEU A 318 4.02 -7.14 -6.73
N PHE A 319 3.56 -8.32 -6.34
CA PHE A 319 3.96 -9.60 -6.93
C PHE A 319 2.77 -10.42 -7.42
N ASN A 320 3.02 -11.31 -8.38
CA ASN A 320 2.13 -12.42 -8.65
C ASN A 320 2.13 -13.40 -7.47
N GLU A 321 0.95 -13.73 -6.95
CA GLU A 321 0.77 -14.52 -5.74
C GLU A 321 0.25 -15.93 -6.09
N ASN A 322 1.16 -16.89 -6.27
CA ASN A 322 0.86 -18.19 -6.86
C ASN A 322 -0.04 -19.13 -6.03
N LEU A 323 -0.30 -18.80 -4.75
CA LEU A 323 -1.18 -19.58 -3.89
C LEU A 323 -2.56 -18.94 -3.68
N LYS A 324 -2.85 -17.78 -4.31
CA LYS A 324 -4.19 -17.18 -4.20
C LYS A 324 -5.24 -18.15 -4.76
N PRO A 325 -6.33 -18.43 -4.01
CA PRO A 325 -7.43 -19.25 -4.48
C PRO A 325 -8.26 -18.49 -5.53
N GLY A 326 -9.25 -19.16 -6.15
CA GLY A 326 -10.17 -18.54 -7.10
C GLY A 326 -9.67 -18.57 -8.55
N PRO A 327 -10.17 -17.67 -9.42
CA PRO A 327 -9.89 -17.70 -10.86
C PRO A 327 -8.42 -17.38 -11.19
N VAL A 328 -7.99 -17.64 -12.42
CA VAL A 328 -6.59 -17.44 -12.84
C VAL A 328 -6.11 -16.01 -12.65
N SER A 329 -6.99 -15.00 -12.79
CA SER A 329 -6.64 -13.61 -12.52
C SER A 329 -6.04 -13.36 -11.14
N GLU A 330 -6.53 -14.03 -10.10
CA GLU A 330 -6.09 -13.82 -8.71
C GLU A 330 -4.59 -14.05 -8.53
N ARG A 331 -3.98 -14.91 -9.35
CA ARG A 331 -2.54 -15.23 -9.31
C ARG A 331 -1.69 -14.32 -10.20
N ASN A 332 -2.30 -13.36 -10.90
CA ASN A 332 -1.70 -12.60 -12.00
C ASN A 332 -1.93 -11.07 -11.92
N TYR A 333 -2.13 -10.51 -10.73
CA TYR A 333 -2.24 -9.05 -10.52
C TYR A 333 -0.90 -8.32 -10.30
N GLY A 334 0.20 -9.05 -10.18
CA GLY A 334 1.51 -8.51 -9.84
C GLY A 334 2.06 -7.56 -10.90
N LEU A 335 2.66 -6.45 -10.45
CA LEU A 335 3.56 -5.65 -11.29
C LEU A 335 4.86 -6.41 -11.59
N PHE A 336 5.30 -7.25 -10.65
CA PHE A 336 6.53 -8.04 -10.76
C PHE A 336 6.27 -9.54 -10.61
N TYR A 337 7.07 -10.34 -11.30
CA TYR A 337 7.25 -11.73 -10.92
C TYR A 337 8.02 -11.83 -9.61
N PRO A 338 7.94 -12.98 -8.90
CA PRO A 338 8.70 -13.20 -7.67
C PRO A 338 10.23 -13.13 -7.84
N ASP A 339 10.76 -13.24 -9.06
CA ASP A 339 12.19 -13.03 -9.35
C ASP A 339 12.59 -11.54 -9.49
N GLY A 340 11.63 -10.62 -9.33
CA GLY A 340 11.83 -9.18 -9.43
C GLY A 340 11.78 -8.63 -10.85
N LYS A 341 11.56 -9.46 -11.88
CA LYS A 341 11.33 -8.96 -13.24
C LYS A 341 9.93 -8.36 -13.37
N PRO A 342 9.76 -7.26 -14.10
CA PRO A 342 8.42 -6.73 -14.38
C PRO A 342 7.62 -7.74 -15.21
N VAL A 343 6.34 -7.92 -14.88
CA VAL A 343 5.42 -8.76 -15.68
C VAL A 343 5.11 -8.06 -17.01
N TYR A 344 5.01 -6.73 -16.96
CA TYR A 344 4.79 -5.84 -18.10
C TYR A 344 5.41 -4.48 -17.78
N ASN A 345 5.69 -3.67 -18.81
CA ASN A 345 6.38 -2.40 -18.64
C ASN A 345 5.39 -1.25 -18.29
N VAL A 346 5.48 -0.75 -17.06
CA VAL A 346 4.75 0.45 -16.59
C VAL A 346 5.66 1.67 -16.39
N GLY A 347 6.86 1.64 -16.96
CA GLY A 347 7.89 2.69 -16.74
C GLY A 347 8.57 2.60 -15.38
N MET A 348 8.40 1.49 -14.66
CA MET A 348 9.09 1.18 -13.41
C MET A 348 10.24 0.21 -13.69
N GLN A 349 11.45 0.58 -13.27
CA GLN A 349 12.62 -0.29 -13.31
C GLN A 349 13.17 -0.46 -11.90
N GLY A 350 12.81 -1.57 -11.26
CA GLY A 350 13.24 -1.91 -9.91
C GLY A 350 14.52 -2.73 -9.90
N TYR A 351 15.28 -2.63 -8.82
CA TYR A 351 16.43 -3.48 -8.53
C TYR A 351 16.11 -4.43 -7.38
N LEU A 352 16.04 -5.73 -7.68
CA LEU A 352 15.97 -6.77 -6.67
C LEU A 352 17.38 -7.35 -6.46
N PRO A 353 17.96 -7.29 -5.25
CA PRO A 353 19.27 -7.88 -4.98
C PRO A 353 19.30 -9.38 -5.25
N ASP A 354 20.40 -9.90 -5.78
CA ASP A 354 20.60 -11.34 -5.95
C ASP A 354 20.69 -12.07 -4.59
N ILE A 355 20.33 -13.36 -4.59
CA ILE A 355 20.56 -14.22 -3.44
C ILE A 355 22.07 -14.50 -3.38
N ILE A 356 22.79 -13.79 -2.51
CA ILE A 356 24.19 -14.10 -2.26
C ILE A 356 24.24 -15.38 -1.42
N TYR A 357 24.39 -16.53 -2.07
CA TYR A 357 24.83 -17.74 -1.39
C TYR A 357 26.29 -17.55 -0.98
N THR A 358 26.52 -17.08 0.24
CA THR A 358 27.85 -17.24 0.85
C THR A 358 28.05 -18.71 1.15
N SER A 359 28.53 -19.47 0.16
CA SER A 359 29.07 -20.79 0.44
C SER A 359 30.17 -20.63 1.49
N ARG A 360 30.21 -21.51 2.50
CA ARG A 360 31.26 -21.52 3.55
C ARG A 360 32.68 -21.47 2.96
N ALA A 361 32.85 -21.95 1.72
CA ALA A 361 34.09 -21.90 0.97
C ALA A 361 34.55 -20.46 0.61
N THR A 362 33.62 -19.55 0.33
CA THR A 362 33.94 -18.14 0.02
C THR A 362 34.40 -17.40 1.28
N THR A 363 33.77 -17.66 2.42
CA THR A 363 34.18 -17.09 3.72
C THR A 363 35.59 -17.56 4.09
N ILE A 364 35.92 -18.84 3.87
CA ILE A 364 37.27 -19.38 4.10
C ILE A 364 38.29 -18.74 3.13
N LYS A 365 37.94 -18.54 1.85
CA LYS A 365 38.82 -17.87 0.89
C LYS A 365 39.08 -16.40 1.26
N ILE A 366 38.06 -15.66 1.69
CA ILE A 366 38.21 -14.27 2.14
C ILE A 366 39.05 -14.22 3.42
N LEU A 367 38.80 -15.10 4.40
CA LEU A 367 39.60 -15.16 5.63
C LEU A 367 41.07 -15.49 5.35
N ASN A 368 41.33 -16.39 4.40
CA ASN A 368 42.69 -16.77 3.99
C ASN A 368 43.39 -15.63 3.23
N LEU A 369 42.66 -14.86 2.41
CA LEU A 369 43.22 -13.68 1.75
C LEU A 369 43.62 -12.61 2.78
N TRP A 370 42.75 -12.33 3.76
CA TRP A 370 43.05 -11.38 4.85
C TRP A 370 44.22 -11.86 5.72
N ARG A 371 44.33 -13.16 6.00
CA ARG A 371 45.48 -13.74 6.71
C ARG A 371 46.77 -13.63 5.90
N ALA A 372 46.73 -13.83 4.58
CA ALA A 372 47.89 -13.67 3.70
C ALA A 372 48.34 -12.20 3.63
N VAL A 373 47.41 -11.26 3.54
CA VAL A 373 47.70 -9.81 3.53
C VAL A 373 48.30 -9.36 4.88
N MET A 374 47.73 -9.80 6.01
CA MET A 374 48.31 -9.52 7.33
C MET A 374 49.68 -10.20 7.53
N GLY A 375 49.85 -11.43 7.03
CA GLY A 375 51.14 -12.13 7.08
C GLY A 375 52.23 -11.41 6.29
N LEU A 376 51.90 -10.88 5.11
CA LEU A 376 52.82 -10.06 4.30
C LEU A 376 53.15 -8.73 4.98
N ALA A 377 52.17 -8.07 5.62
CA ALA A 377 52.40 -6.84 6.37
C ALA A 377 53.32 -7.05 7.59
N VAL A 378 53.17 -8.17 8.30
CA VAL A 378 54.03 -8.52 9.44
C VAL A 378 55.44 -8.88 8.98
N ALA A 379 55.59 -9.63 7.87
CA ALA A 379 56.89 -9.95 7.29
C ALA A 379 57.63 -8.70 6.79
N TRP A 380 56.91 -7.72 6.25
CA TRP A 380 57.50 -6.44 5.83
C TRP A 380 57.99 -5.62 7.03
N PHE A 381 57.24 -5.62 8.14
CA PHE A 381 57.66 -4.96 9.39
C PHE A 381 58.89 -5.60 10.05
N THR A 382 59.01 -6.93 10.02
CA THR A 382 60.18 -7.62 10.60
C THR A 382 61.44 -7.46 9.76
N LEU A 383 61.31 -7.40 8.42
CA LEU A 383 62.42 -7.07 7.52
C LEU A 383 62.90 -5.63 7.68
N ASP A 384 62.01 -4.64 7.83
CA ASP A 384 62.41 -3.23 8.04
C ASP A 384 63.10 -3.01 9.40
N MET A 385 62.67 -3.71 10.45
CA MET A 385 63.34 -3.68 11.76
C MET A 385 64.72 -4.38 11.74
N GLY A 386 64.86 -5.48 11.00
CA GLY A 386 66.13 -6.21 10.88
C GLY A 386 67.21 -5.42 10.12
N VAL A 387 66.82 -4.63 9.12
CA VAL A 387 67.74 -3.77 8.36
C VAL A 387 68.17 -2.55 9.19
N LYS A 388 67.29 -1.98 10.03
CA LYS A 388 67.63 -0.87 10.94
C LYS A 388 68.54 -1.25 12.10
N MET A 389 68.56 -2.51 12.54
CA MET A 389 69.48 -2.98 13.61
C MET A 389 70.89 -3.34 13.12
N ARG A 390 71.12 -3.45 11.81
CA ARG A 390 72.46 -3.70 11.23
C ARG A 390 73.23 -2.45 10.83
N MET A 391 72.67 -1.26 11.04
CA MET A 391 73.31 0.04 10.74
C MET A 391 73.50 0.90 12.00
N ARG A 392 73.83 0.28 13.14
CA ARG A 392 74.36 0.96 14.32
C ARG A 392 75.57 0.25 14.87
#